data_AF-A0A6J7BYN0-F1
#
_entry.id   AF-A0A6J7BYN0-F1
#
_cell.length_a   1.000
_cell.length_b   1.000
_cell.length_c   1.000
_cell.angle_alpha   90.00
_cell.angle_beta   90.00
_cell.angle_gamma   90.00
#
_symmetry.space_group_name_H-M   'P 1'
#
loop_
_entity.id
_entity.type
_entity.pdbx_description
1 polymer ?
#
loop_
_entity_poly.entity_id
_entity_poly.type
_entity_poly.pdbx_seq_one_letter_code
_entity_poly.pdbx_strand_id
1 'polypeptide(L)'
;MIGTLLHGKEKARAIVELAVEHGFELKNCYSYSDSHNDLPLLLAVGNPSAINPDAILRIRALREGWPIHDFRRARVLNRALGPVVSRLAALGTFITPRWGKGKER
;
A
#
# COMPACT_ATOMS: atom_id res chain seq x y z
N MET A 1 20.16 1.63 28.83
CA MET A 1 19.84 0.22 28.52
C MET A 1 19.49 0.14 27.04
N ILE A 2 20.14 -0.74 26.30
CA ILE A 2 19.77 -1.04 24.91
C ILE A 2 18.45 -1.81 24.99
N GLY A 3 17.34 -1.20 24.55
CA GLY A 3 16.02 -1.82 24.60
C GLY A 3 15.96 -3.10 23.77
N THR A 4 14.98 -3.97 24.08
CA THR A 4 14.71 -5.17 23.29
C THR A 4 14.40 -4.81 21.84
N LEU A 5 14.81 -5.67 20.89
CA LEU A 5 14.52 -5.49 19.47
C LEU A 5 12.99 -5.44 19.27
N LEU A 6 12.50 -4.29 18.82
CA LEU A 6 11.08 -4.04 18.58
C LEU A 6 10.62 -4.75 17.29
N HIS A 7 10.51 -6.07 17.34
CA HIS A 7 10.05 -6.89 16.22
C HIS A 7 8.96 -7.87 16.67
N GLY A 8 8.03 -8.16 15.77
CA GLY A 8 6.95 -9.13 15.98
C GLY A 8 6.18 -8.96 17.28
N LYS A 9 6.36 -9.89 18.22
CA LYS A 9 5.62 -9.88 19.50
C LYS A 9 5.91 -8.64 20.34
N GLU A 10 7.14 -8.13 20.29
CA GLU A 10 7.50 -6.92 21.04
C GLU A 10 6.79 -5.68 20.48
N LYS A 11 6.54 -5.62 19.16
CA LYS A 11 5.68 -4.56 18.58
C LYS A 11 4.24 -4.65 19.09
N ALA A 12 3.69 -5.86 19.14
CA ALA A 12 2.34 -6.06 19.67
C ALA A 12 2.24 -5.65 21.15
N ARG A 13 3.24 -6.01 21.95
CA ARG A 13 3.32 -5.58 23.35
C ARG A 13 3.41 -4.06 23.48
N ALA A 14 4.29 -3.44 22.71
CA ALA A 14 4.48 -1.99 22.75
C ALA A 14 3.20 -1.20 22.42
N ILE A 15 2.40 -1.64 21.43
CA ILE A 15 1.14 -0.95 21.11
C ILE A 15 0.08 -1.13 22.19
N VAL A 16 0.08 -2.26 22.90
CA VAL A 16 -0.85 -2.50 24.02
C VAL A 16 -0.48 -1.60 25.19
N GLU A 17 0.81 -1.51 25.53
CA GLU A 17 1.31 -0.61 26.56
C GLU A 17 0.99 0.86 26.21
N LEU A 18 1.25 1.27 24.96
CA LEU A 18 0.94 2.61 24.47
C LEU A 18 -0.57 2.91 24.53
N ALA A 19 -1.40 1.94 24.15
CA ALA A 19 -2.85 2.09 24.19
C ALA A 19 -3.38 2.26 25.61
N VAL A 20 -2.82 1.54 26.58
CA VAL A 20 -3.16 1.71 28.00
C VAL A 20 -2.73 3.09 28.49
N GLU A 21 -1.51 3.51 28.19
CA GLU A 21 -0.96 4.80 28.63
C GLU A 21 -1.79 5.99 28.13
N HIS A 22 -2.26 5.92 26.89
CA HIS A 22 -2.96 7.02 26.23
C HIS A 22 -4.47 6.86 26.18
N GLY A 23 -5.02 5.76 26.73
CA GLY A 23 -6.44 5.46 26.71
C GLY A 23 -7.00 5.15 25.31
N PHE A 24 -6.18 4.60 24.41
CA PHE A 24 -6.64 4.20 23.08
C PHE A 24 -7.36 2.85 23.11
N GLU A 25 -8.49 2.77 22.41
CA GLU A 25 -9.15 1.49 22.16
C GLU A 25 -8.60 0.88 20.87
N LEU A 26 -7.76 -0.16 20.98
CA LEU A 26 -7.12 -0.81 19.81
C LEU A 26 -8.11 -1.33 18.75
N LYS A 27 -9.35 -1.67 19.15
CA LYS A 27 -10.44 -2.02 18.22
C LYS A 27 -10.79 -0.90 17.22
N ASN A 28 -10.50 0.35 17.56
CA ASN A 28 -10.73 1.51 16.68
C ASN A 28 -9.45 1.92 15.93
N CYS A 29 -8.32 1.29 16.23
CA CYS A 29 -7.04 1.60 15.62
C CYS A 29 -6.86 0.87 14.28
N TYR A 30 -5.98 1.44 13.47
CA TYR A 30 -5.56 0.91 12.18
C TYR A 30 -4.11 0.46 12.25
N SER A 31 -3.76 -0.60 11.52
CA SER A 31 -2.36 -1.02 11.37
C SER A 31 -2.05 -1.37 9.93
N TYR A 32 -0.79 -1.15 9.55
CA TYR A 32 -0.30 -1.38 8.21
C TYR A 32 1.05 -2.10 8.29
N SER A 33 1.23 -3.18 7.52
CA SER A 33 2.53 -3.85 7.40
C SER A 33 2.67 -4.57 6.06
N ASP A 34 3.91 -4.78 5.65
CA ASP A 34 4.32 -5.54 4.47
C ASP A 34 4.89 -6.93 4.80
N SER A 35 5.11 -7.22 6.09
CA SER A 35 5.77 -8.44 6.53
C SER A 35 4.94 -9.26 7.51
N HIS A 36 4.97 -10.58 7.35
CA HIS A 36 4.35 -11.52 8.30
C HIS A 36 4.93 -11.43 9.73
N ASN A 37 6.12 -10.86 9.88
CA ASN A 37 6.72 -10.61 11.19
C ASN A 37 5.79 -9.80 12.09
N ASP A 38 5.00 -8.89 11.51
CA ASP A 38 4.10 -8.01 12.24
C ASP A 38 2.70 -8.60 12.42
N LEU A 39 2.49 -9.88 12.13
CA LEU A 39 1.19 -10.54 12.36
C LEU A 39 0.66 -10.35 13.79
N PRO A 40 1.48 -10.46 14.87
CA PRO A 40 0.99 -10.18 16.22
C PRO A 40 0.45 -8.76 16.39
N LEU A 41 1.08 -7.77 15.74
CA LEU A 41 0.65 -6.38 15.74
C LEU A 41 -0.66 -6.22 14.96
N LEU A 42 -0.73 -6.77 13.75
CA LEU A 42 -1.90 -6.68 12.88
C LEU A 42 -3.13 -7.34 13.54
N LEU A 43 -2.94 -8.45 14.25
CA LEU A 43 -4.02 -9.16 14.95
C LEU A 43 -4.51 -8.44 16.21
N ALA A 44 -3.75 -7.48 16.74
CA ALA A 44 -4.09 -6.79 17.99
C ALA A 44 -5.01 -5.57 17.78
N VAL A 45 -5.12 -5.04 16.55
CA VAL A 45 -5.97 -3.89 16.23
C VAL A 45 -7.25 -4.31 15.52
N GLY A 46 -8.27 -3.44 15.53
CA GLY A 46 -9.54 -3.75 14.85
C GLY A 46 -9.51 -3.58 13.33
N ASN A 47 -8.63 -2.73 12.79
CA ASN A 47 -8.60 -2.41 11.36
C ASN A 47 -7.21 -2.67 10.73
N PRO A 48 -6.77 -3.94 10.59
CA PRO A 48 -5.50 -4.26 9.94
C PRO A 48 -5.56 -4.13 8.42
N SER A 49 -4.43 -3.78 7.80
CA SER A 49 -4.28 -3.70 6.34
C SER A 49 -2.88 -4.14 5.91
N ALA A 50 -2.81 -4.90 4.81
CA ALA A 50 -1.56 -5.40 4.26
C ALA A 50 -1.09 -4.51 3.10
N ILE A 51 0.11 -3.94 3.20
CA ILE A 51 0.70 -3.11 2.14
C ILE A 51 1.84 -3.88 1.48
N ASN A 52 1.78 -4.10 0.17
CA ASN A 52 2.79 -4.86 -0.56
C ASN A 52 3.24 -6.16 0.15
N PRO A 53 2.30 -7.00 0.62
CA PRO A 53 2.63 -8.08 1.55
C PRO A 53 3.60 -9.10 0.97
N ASP A 54 4.40 -9.71 1.84
CA ASP A 54 5.05 -10.98 1.56
C ASP A 54 4.02 -12.11 1.34
N ALA A 55 4.47 -13.28 0.88
CA ALA A 55 3.56 -14.37 0.54
C ALA A 55 2.72 -14.86 1.74
N ILE A 56 3.32 -14.90 2.94
CA ILE A 56 2.67 -15.40 4.15
C ILE A 56 1.60 -14.41 4.62
N LEU A 57 1.97 -13.13 4.72
CA LEU A 57 1.04 -12.07 5.09
C LEU A 57 -0.10 -11.96 4.08
N ARG A 58 0.18 -12.13 2.80
CA ARG A 58 -0.84 -12.12 1.75
C ARG A 58 -1.87 -13.23 1.93
N ILE A 59 -1.43 -14.46 2.20
CA ILE A 59 -2.33 -15.60 2.44
C ILE A 59 -3.20 -15.30 3.66
N ARG A 60 -2.61 -14.79 4.73
CA ARG A 60 -3.35 -14.42 5.95
C ARG A 60 -4.38 -13.31 5.68
N ALA A 61 -3.98 -12.24 5.01
CA ALA A 61 -4.85 -11.12 4.67
C ALA A 61 -6.04 -11.57 3.80
N LEU A 62 -5.81 -12.44 2.81
CA LEU A 62 -6.88 -13.02 2.00
C LEU A 62 -7.83 -13.89 2.83
N ARG A 63 -7.29 -14.70 3.74
CA ARG A 63 -8.09 -15.57 4.62
C ARG A 63 -8.97 -14.78 5.59
N GLU A 64 -8.43 -13.72 6.17
CA GLU A 64 -9.09 -12.90 7.19
C GLU A 64 -9.87 -11.70 6.58
N GLY A 65 -9.89 -11.57 5.25
CA GLY A 65 -10.60 -10.50 4.55
C GLY A 65 -9.99 -9.11 4.73
N TRP A 66 -8.70 -9.01 5.07
CA TRP A 66 -8.03 -7.74 5.27
C TRP A 66 -7.79 -7.02 3.93
N PRO A 67 -7.88 -5.68 3.89
CA PRO A 67 -7.47 -4.89 2.73
C PRO A 67 -6.03 -5.20 2.33
N ILE A 68 -5.79 -5.38 1.03
CA ILE A 68 -4.46 -5.57 0.45
C ILE A 68 -4.17 -4.46 -0.55
N HIS A 69 -3.15 -3.66 -0.26
CA HIS A 69 -2.67 -2.58 -1.12
C HIS A 69 -1.38 -3.02 -1.82
N ASP A 70 -1.47 -3.55 -3.04
CA ASP A 70 -0.30 -3.98 -3.84
C ASP A 70 0.03 -2.95 -4.93
N PHE A 71 0.98 -2.07 -4.65
CA PHE A 71 1.45 -1.03 -5.55
C PHE A 71 2.55 -1.51 -6.52
N ARG A 72 3.16 -2.66 -6.24
CA ARG A 72 4.24 -3.22 -7.08
C ARG A 72 3.70 -3.65 -8.44
N ARG A 73 2.50 -4.24 -8.46
CA ARG A 73 1.83 -4.70 -9.69
C ARG A 73 1.58 -3.58 -10.69
N ALA A 74 1.03 -2.46 -10.21
CA ALA A 74 0.75 -1.29 -11.06
C ALA A 74 2.03 -0.76 -11.70
N ARG A 75 3.13 -0.68 -10.94
CA ARG A 75 4.43 -0.24 -11.46
C ARG A 75 4.99 -1.18 -12.54
N VAL A 76 4.88 -2.50 -12.35
CA VAL A 76 5.36 -3.49 -13.34
C VAL A 76 4.54 -3.39 -14.63
N LEU A 77 3.22 -3.31 -14.52
CA LEU A 77 2.33 -3.17 -15.68
C LEU A 77 2.61 -1.86 -16.45
N ASN A 78 2.74 -0.75 -15.73
CA ASN A 78 3.04 0.56 -16.33
C ASN A 78 4.41 0.56 -17.03
N ARG A 79 5.41 -0.12 -16.47
CA ARG A 79 6.73 -0.24 -17.10
C ARG A 79 6.67 -1.05 -18.41
N ALA A 80 5.82 -2.07 -18.46
CA ALA A 80 5.66 -2.90 -19.66
C ALA A 80 4.85 -2.21 -20.75
N LEU A 81 3.72 -1.58 -20.39
CA LEU A 81 2.77 -1.01 -21.37
C LEU A 81 3.04 0.46 -21.70
N GLY A 82 3.68 1.21 -20.80
CA GLY A 82 3.93 2.64 -20.95
C GLY A 82 4.58 3.03 -22.29
N PRO A 83 5.67 2.37 -22.72
CA PRO A 83 6.32 2.70 -23.99
C PRO A 83 5.41 2.50 -25.21
N VAL A 84 4.56 1.48 -25.20
CA VAL A 84 3.63 1.19 -26.32
C VAL A 84 2.57 2.28 -26.40
N VAL A 85 1.96 2.63 -25.26
CA VAL A 85 0.96 3.69 -25.18
C VAL A 85 1.53 5.03 -25.63
N SER A 86 2.73 5.41 -25.17
CA SER A 86 3.38 6.66 -25.56
C SER A 86 3.67 6.73 -27.07
N ARG A 87 4.08 5.62 -27.69
CA ARG A 87 4.34 5.55 -29.14
C ARG A 87 3.07 5.72 -29.96
N LEU A 88 1.98 5.07 -29.55
CA LEU A 88 0.68 5.22 -30.21
C LEU A 88 0.13 6.64 -30.08
N ALA A 89 0.24 7.24 -28.89
CA ALA A 89 -0.15 8.63 -28.68
C ALA A 89 0.64 9.60 -29.58
N ALA A 90 1.96 9.40 -29.70
CA ALA A 90 2.82 10.21 -30.59
C ALA A 90 2.40 10.07 -32.07
N LEU A 91 2.09 8.86 -32.53
CA LEU A 91 1.57 8.64 -33.89
C LEU A 91 0.23 9.35 -34.12
N GLY A 92 -0.67 9.32 -33.14
CA GLY A 92 -1.95 10.02 -33.19
C GLY A 92 -1.81 11.54 -33.41
N THR A 93 -0.74 12.15 -32.91
CA THR A 93 -0.49 13.60 -33.09
C THR A 93 -0.34 14.01 -34.55
N PHE A 94 0.08 13.09 -35.43
CA PHE A 94 0.20 13.34 -36.87
C PHE A 94 -1.14 13.30 -37.60
N ILE A 95 -2.17 12.69 -37.01
CA ILE A 95 -3.48 12.50 -37.64
C ILE A 95 -4.51 13.48 -37.06
N THR A 96 -4.26 14.03 -35.86
CA THR A 96 -5.12 15.08 -35.30
C THR A 96 -5.07 16.34 -36.15
N PRO A 97 -6.22 16.81 -36.70
CA PRO A 97 -6.25 18.04 -37.46
C PRO A 97 -5.82 19.21 -36.57
N ARG A 98 -4.73 19.88 -36.95
CA ARG A 98 -4.32 21.15 -36.35
C ARG A 98 -5.27 22.22 -36.84
N TRP A 99 -6.45 22.32 -36.23
CA TRP A 99 -7.37 23.41 -36.51
C TRP A 99 -6.67 24.73 -36.16
N GLY A 100 -6.37 25.53 -37.17
CA GLY A 100 -5.63 26.77 -37.04
C GLY A 100 -6.39 27.76 -36.17
N LYS A 101 -5.73 28.30 -35.14
CA LYS A 101 -6.22 29.53 -34.50
C LYS A 101 -6.28 30.59 -35.60
N GLY A 102 -7.50 30.95 -35.97
CA GLY A 102 -7.80 32.03 -36.90
C GLY A 102 -7.11 33.31 -36.45
N LYS A 103 -6.47 33.95 -37.41
CA LYS A 103 -5.85 35.27 -37.30
C LYS A 103 -6.98 36.29 -37.15
N GLU A 104 -7.30 36.69 -35.92
CA GLU A 104 -8.05 37.93 -35.70
C GLU A 104 -7.12 39.12 -35.98
N ARG A 105 -7.70 40.09 -36.67
CA ARG A 105 -7.06 41.21 -37.39
C ARG A 105 -6.56 42.28 -36.44
#